data_AF-A0A9W6NC97-F1
#
_entry.id   AF-A0A9W6NC97-F1
#
_cell.length_a   1.000
_cell.length_b   1.000
_cell.length_c   1.000
_cell.angle_alpha   90.00
_cell.angle_beta   90.00
_cell.angle_gamma   90.00
#
_symmetry.space_group_name_H-M   'P 1'
#
loop_
_entity.id
_entity.type
_entity.pdbx_description
1 polymer ?
#
loop_
_entity_poly.entity_id
_entity_poly.type
_entity_poly.pdbx_seq_one_letter_code
_entity_poly.pdbx_strand_id
1 'polypeptide(L)'
;MSDAPALSPIAAFASWDKDDQGRLKMWPLQAFTTALMNGEAVGLRLEIGAPPKPGEPIPALQIVLRPEQVRELANALAEAEARLADAHFAIVGRA
;
A
#
# COMPACT_ATOMS: atom_id res chain seq x y z
N MET A 1 29.82 -12.57 -3.24
CA MET A 1 28.47 -12.00 -2.96
C MET A 1 27.82 -11.77 -4.30
N SER A 2 26.78 -12.53 -4.65
CA SER A 2 26.05 -12.35 -5.90
C SER A 2 24.97 -11.30 -5.65
N ASP A 3 25.09 -10.14 -6.29
CA ASP A 3 23.98 -9.20 -6.38
C ASP A 3 22.84 -9.91 -7.12
N ALA A 4 21.73 -10.15 -6.43
CA ALA A 4 20.51 -10.56 -7.09
C ALA A 4 20.08 -9.40 -8.01
N PRO A 5 19.86 -9.62 -9.31
CA PRO A 5 19.48 -8.55 -10.21
C PRO A 5 18.18 -7.93 -9.70
N ALA A 6 18.17 -6.61 -9.52
CA ALA A 6 16.94 -5.87 -9.22
C ALA A 6 15.90 -6.24 -10.29
N LEU A 7 14.81 -6.87 -9.86
CA LEU A 7 13.74 -7.27 -10.76
C LEU A 7 13.23 -6.00 -11.45
N SER A 8 13.16 -6.04 -12.79
CA SER A 8 12.50 -4.99 -13.56
C SER A 8 11.12 -4.73 -12.95
N PRO A 9 10.67 -3.46 -12.83
CA PRO A 9 9.36 -3.13 -12.28
C PRO A 9 8.24 -3.99 -12.90
N ILE A 10 8.36 -4.29 -14.20
CA ILE A 10 7.44 -5.15 -14.97
C ILE A 10 7.39 -6.59 -14.42
N ALA A 11 8.53 -7.15 -14.00
CA ALA A 11 8.61 -8.48 -13.40
C ALA A 11 8.01 -8.50 -11.98
N ALA A 12 8.10 -7.40 -11.23
CA ALA A 12 7.42 -7.24 -9.95
C ALA A 12 5.89 -7.11 -10.12
N PHE A 13 5.40 -6.47 -11.19
CA PHE A 13 3.96 -6.38 -11.50
C PHE A 13 3.36 -7.73 -11.97
N ALA A 14 4.17 -8.63 -12.52
CA ALA A 14 3.71 -9.93 -12.99
C ALA A 14 3.13 -10.81 -11.85
N SER A 15 3.64 -10.66 -10.62
CA SER A 15 3.20 -11.44 -9.44
C SER A 15 1.99 -10.88 -8.72
N TRP A 16 1.47 -9.72 -9.12
CA TRP A 16 0.33 -9.09 -8.46
C TRP A 16 -0.99 -9.71 -8.90
N ASP A 17 -1.96 -9.72 -7.98
CA ASP A 17 -3.32 -10.24 -8.20
C ASP A 17 -4.01 -9.52 -9.36
N LYS A 18 -4.61 -10.31 -10.25
CA LYS A 18 -5.29 -9.84 -11.45
C LYS A 18 -6.77 -10.22 -11.40
N ASP A 19 -7.61 -9.42 -12.07
CA ASP A 19 -9.00 -9.77 -12.35
C ASP A 19 -9.09 -10.84 -13.45
N ASP A 20 -10.32 -11.30 -13.72
CA ASP A 20 -10.59 -12.33 -14.75
C ASP A 20 -10.21 -11.89 -16.17
N GLN A 21 -9.86 -10.60 -16.36
CA GLN A 21 -9.41 -10.01 -17.61
C GLN A 21 -7.89 -9.74 -17.63
N GLY A 22 -7.15 -10.20 -16.60
CA GLY A 22 -5.70 -10.06 -16.51
C GLY A 22 -5.22 -8.67 -16.08
N ARG A 23 -6.11 -7.77 -15.64
CA ARG A 23 -5.75 -6.43 -15.15
C ARG A 23 -5.47 -6.46 -13.66
N LEU A 24 -4.60 -5.57 -13.17
CA LEU A 24 -4.35 -5.45 -11.74
C LEU A 24 -5.66 -5.22 -10.98
N LYS A 25 -5.89 -6.04 -9.95
CA LYS A 25 -7.04 -5.87 -9.07
C LYS A 25 -6.75 -4.74 -8.10
N MET A 26 -7.16 -3.54 -8.47
CA MET A 26 -7.03 -2.35 -7.63
C MET A 26 -8.39 -1.94 -7.13
N TRP A 27 -8.50 -1.68 -5.84
CA TRP A 27 -9.66 -1.01 -5.28
C TRP A 27 -9.26 0.38 -4.79
N PRO A 28 -10.06 1.41 -5.06
CA PRO A 28 -9.79 2.72 -4.50
C PRO A 28 -9.86 2.61 -2.97
N LEU A 29 -8.88 3.17 -2.26
CA LEU A 29 -9.02 3.38 -0.82
C LEU A 29 -9.70 4.74 -0.62
N GLN A 30 -10.76 4.77 0.19
CA GLN A 30 -11.49 6.01 0.48
C GLN A 30 -10.98 6.71 1.73
N ALA A 31 -10.61 5.93 2.74
CA ALA A 31 -10.13 6.45 4.01
C ALA A 31 -9.25 5.43 4.73
N PHE A 32 -8.53 5.91 5.74
CA PHE A 32 -7.85 5.05 6.70
C PHE A 32 -8.09 5.55 8.13
N THR A 33 -8.03 4.64 9.09
CA THR A 33 -8.16 4.95 10.53
C THR A 33 -7.18 4.12 11.32
N THR A 34 -6.55 4.72 12.33
CA THR A 34 -5.67 4.02 13.26
C THR A 34 -6.28 3.95 14.66
N ALA A 35 -6.01 2.87 15.38
CA ALA A 35 -6.41 2.69 16.77
C ALA A 35 -5.23 2.17 17.60
N LEU A 36 -5.02 2.74 18.79
CA LEU A 36 -4.07 2.20 19.76
C LEU A 36 -4.77 1.18 20.64
N MET A 37 -4.20 -0.03 20.73
CA MET A 37 -4.73 -1.11 21.56
C MET A 37 -3.77 -1.39 22.72
N ASN A 38 -4.16 -0.98 23.93
CA ASN A 38 -3.47 -1.23 25.20
C ASN A 38 -1.96 -0.88 25.22
N GLY A 39 -1.48 -0.03 24.31
CA GLY A 39 -0.05 0.30 24.17
C GLY A 39 0.81 -0.81 23.56
N GLU A 40 0.21 -1.94 23.16
CA GLU A 40 0.91 -3.13 22.67
C GLU A 40 0.75 -3.33 21.16
N ALA A 41 -0.31 -2.81 20.57
CA ALA A 41 -0.57 -2.96 19.14
C ALA A 41 -1.23 -1.71 18.54
N VAL A 42 -1.10 -1.57 17.22
CA VAL A 42 -1.79 -0.57 16.43
C VAL A 42 -2.71 -1.26 15.44
N GLY A 43 -3.98 -0.91 15.48
CA GLY A 43 -4.95 -1.29 14.45
C GLY A 43 -4.88 -0.29 13.31
N LEU A 44 -4.82 -0.78 12.08
CA LEU A 44 -4.97 0.00 10.86
C LEU A 44 -6.20 -0.52 10.11
N ARG A 45 -7.17 0.37 9.87
CA ARG A 45 -8.34 0.08 9.04
C ARG A 45 -8.23 0.87 7.74
N LEU A 46 -8.34 0.19 6.61
CA LEU A 46 -8.33 0.76 5.26
C LEU A 46 -9.69 0.54 4.61
N GLU A 47 -10.43 1.61 4.36
CA GLU A 47 -11.75 1.56 3.74
C GLU A 47 -11.65 1.39 2.23
N ILE A 48 -12.36 0.38 1.71
CA ILE A 48 -12.42 0.07 0.30
C ILE A 48 -13.57 0.85 -0.31
N GLY A 49 -13.30 1.57 -1.39
CA GLY A 49 -14.22 2.48 -2.02
C GLY A 49 -15.31 1.85 -2.88
N ALA A 50 -15.80 0.69 -2.46
CA ALA A 50 -17.00 0.08 -3.02
C ALA A 50 -18.23 0.63 -2.28
N PRO A 51 -19.32 0.98 -2.98
CA PRO A 51 -20.56 1.40 -2.31
C PRO A 51 -21.03 0.28 -1.37
N PRO A 52 -21.15 0.53 -0.04
CA PRO A 52 -21.79 -0.44 0.83
C PRO A 52 -23.26 -0.58 0.44
N LYS A 53 -23.84 -1.76 0.63
CA LYS A 53 -25.29 -1.88 0.54
C LYS A 53 -25.93 -1.11 1.71
N PRO A 54 -27.18 -0.62 1.58
CA PRO A 54 -27.86 0.08 2.66
C PRO A 54 -27.89 -0.77 3.95
N GLY A 55 -27.37 -0.21 5.04
CA GLY A 55 -27.30 -0.88 6.34
C GLY A 55 -26.10 -1.83 6.53
N GLU A 56 -25.27 -2.05 5.50
CA GLU A 56 -24.04 -2.82 5.63
C GLU A 56 -22.86 -1.91 6.04
N PRO A 57 -21.89 -2.44 6.81
CA PRO A 57 -20.67 -1.71 7.11
C PRO A 57 -19.86 -1.44 5.84
N ILE A 58 -19.13 -0.33 5.82
CA ILE A 58 -18.18 -0.03 4.74
C ILE A 58 -17.13 -1.15 4.67
N PRO A 59 -16.96 -1.80 3.51
CA PRO A 59 -15.95 -2.84 3.34
C PRO A 59 -14.56 -2.29 3.67
N ALA A 60 -13.82 -2.97 4.53
CA ALA A 60 -12.51 -2.52 4.94
C ALA A 60 -11.56 -3.67 5.23
N LEU A 61 -10.28 -3.46 4.92
CA LEU A 61 -9.20 -4.31 5.40
C LEU A 61 -8.80 -3.81 6.79
N GLN A 62 -8.78 -4.72 7.77
CA GLN A 62 -8.33 -4.43 9.13
C GLN A 62 -7.04 -5.21 9.40
N ILE A 63 -6.01 -4.51 9.85
CA ILE A 63 -4.69 -5.06 10.12
C ILE A 63 -4.33 -4.71 11.57
N VAL A 64 -3.81 -5.68 12.32
CA VAL A 64 -3.22 -5.45 13.64
C VAL A 64 -1.71 -5.57 13.51
N LEU A 65 -1.00 -4.53 13.92
CA LEU A 65 0.44 -4.41 13.82
C LEU A 65 1.06 -4.31 15.21
N ARG A 66 2.17 -5.00 15.41
CA ARG A 66 3.05 -4.78 16.57
C ARG A 66 3.86 -3.49 16.39
N PRO A 67 4.39 -2.89 17.47
CA PRO A 67 5.02 -1.56 17.39
C PRO A 67 6.21 -1.50 16.42
N GLU A 68 6.99 -2.57 16.28
CA GLU A 68 8.08 -2.64 15.31
C GLU A 68 7.57 -2.66 13.86
N GLN A 69 6.47 -3.37 13.59
CA GLN A 69 5.86 -3.44 12.26
C GLN A 69 5.27 -2.09 11.84
N VAL A 70 4.78 -1.30 12.79
CA VAL A 70 4.32 0.08 12.52
C VAL A 70 5.48 0.96 12.07
N ARG A 71 6.65 0.83 12.72
CA ARG A 71 7.85 1.58 12.32
C ARG A 71 8.35 1.15 10.94
N GLU A 72 8.38 -0.15 10.68
CA GLU A 72 8.75 -0.69 9.36
C GLU A 72 7.82 -0.19 8.27
N LEU A 73 6.50 -0.20 8.51
CA LEU A 73 5.51 0.34 7.57
C LEU A 73 5.73 1.84 7.31
N ALA A 74 5.92 2.63 8.37
CA ALA A 74 6.18 4.06 8.23
C ALA A 74 7.44 4.34 7.41
N ASN A 75 8.52 3.60 7.66
CA ASN A 75 9.77 3.74 6.90
C ASN A 75 9.59 3.37 5.42
N ALA A 76 8.89 2.28 5.12
CA ALA A 76 8.62 1.86 3.75
C ALA A 76 7.77 2.90 2.98
N LEU A 77 6.78 3.51 3.64
CA LEU A 77 5.98 4.58 3.04
C LEU A 77 6.79 5.85 2.78
N ALA A 78 7.65 6.24 3.72
CA ALA A 78 8.55 7.38 3.55
C ALA A 78 9.57 7.15 2.42
N GLU A 79 10.10 5.94 2.29
CA GLU A 79 10.99 5.59 1.18
C GLU A 79 10.25 5.64 -0.17
N ALA A 80 9.01 5.14 -0.22
CA ALA A 80 8.18 5.21 -1.42
C ALA A 80 7.90 6.67 -1.83
N GLU A 81 7.58 7.54 -0.87
CA GLU A 81 7.41 8.97 -1.11
C GLU A 81 8.68 9.61 -1.68
N ALA A 82 9.84 9.37 -1.06
CA ALA A 82 11.12 9.91 -1.53
C ALA A 82 11.41 9.48 -2.98
N ARG A 83 11.23 8.20 -3.29
CA ARG A 83 11.41 7.67 -4.65
C ARG A 83 10.44 8.28 -5.66
N LEU A 84 9.20 8.55 -5.26
CA LEU A 84 8.20 9.22 -6.11
C LEU A 84 8.60 10.68 -6.39
N ALA A 85 9.06 11.40 -5.38
CA ALA A 85 9.55 12.76 -5.53
C ALA A 85 10.73 12.81 -6.51
N ASP A 86 11.73 11.95 -6.32
CA ASP A 86 12.90 11.87 -7.21
C ASP A 86 12.51 11.53 -8.66
N ALA A 87 11.56 10.59 -8.85
CA ALA A 87 11.06 10.24 -10.17
C ALA A 87 10.34 11.41 -10.87
N HIS A 88 9.57 12.21 -10.13
CA HIS A 88 8.89 13.38 -10.67
C HIS A 88 9.89 14.46 -11.15
N PHE A 89 11.00 14.68 -10.44
CA PHE A 89 12.03 15.64 -10.87
C PHE A 89 12.81 15.16 -12.09
N ALA A 90 13.04 13.85 -12.24
CA ALA A 90 13.71 13.27 -13.40
C ALA A 90 12.91 13.41 -14.71
N ILE A 91 11.57 13.44 -14.63
CA ILE A 91 10.68 13.61 -15.79
C ILE A 91 10.66 15.08 -16.24
N VAL A 92 10.64 16.04 -15.31
CA VAL A 92 10.60 17.47 -15.63
C VAL A 92 11.95 17.99 -16.15
N GLY A 93 13.08 17.45 -15.70
CA GLY A 93 14.42 17.87 -16.15
C GLY A 93 14.87 17.34 -17.52
N ARG A 94 14.04 16.54 -18.21
CA ARG A 94 14.29 16.04 -19.57
C ARG A 94 13.46 16.73 -20.67
N ALA A 95 12.62 17.69 -20.29
CA ALA A 95 11.82 18.50 -21.22
C ALA A 95 12.60 19.73 -21.71
#